data_AF-A0A924PSY2-F1
#
_entry.id   AF-A0A924PSY2-F1
#
_cell.length_a   1.000
_cell.length_b   1.000
_cell.length_c   1.000
_cell.angle_alpha   90.00
_cell.angle_beta   90.00
_cell.angle_gamma   90.00
#
_symmetry.space_group_name_H-M   'P 1'
#
loop_
_entity.id
_entity.type
_entity.pdbx_description
1 polymer ?
#
loop_
_entity_poly.entity_id
_entity_poly.type
_entity_poly.pdbx_seq_one_letter_code
_entity_poly.pdbx_strand_id
1 'polypeptide(L)'
;MSSTPPPPSPTPEAIIPEAMTPAACAMQLRQLFPALFDGAPRPLKLRIQADIQERSPGVFTKQVLSAFLRRHTGSHAYLVALSKATHRFDLDGQPGDEISEEHRKAALEELGRRRANHESKVELEHQQRRNRATLLHDFQTTTLTPANFCALKGVPVEELDHLLELARKEAQEAPPQDRRPRPPQRRR
;
A
#
# COMPACT_ATOMS: atom_id res chain seq x y z
N MET A 1 -28.47 29.33 39.94
CA MET A 1 -28.05 27.92 39.96
C MET A 1 -28.47 27.29 38.65
N SER A 2 -27.49 26.90 37.83
CA SER A 2 -27.48 25.74 36.92
C SER A 2 -26.39 25.94 35.87
N SER A 3 -25.24 25.35 36.16
CA SER A 3 -24.10 25.22 35.26
C SER A 3 -24.44 24.34 34.07
N THR A 4 -24.05 24.77 32.88
CA THR A 4 -23.80 23.91 31.72
C THR A 4 -22.35 23.43 31.79
N PRO A 5 -22.03 22.13 31.60
CA PRO A 5 -20.64 21.68 31.50
C PRO A 5 -20.04 22.05 30.12
N PRO A 6 -18.76 22.44 30.05
CA PRO A 6 -18.06 22.67 28.78
C PRO A 6 -17.71 21.33 28.10
N PRO A 7 -17.51 21.33 26.76
CA PRO A 7 -17.20 20.15 25.96
C PRO A 7 -15.81 19.55 26.29
N PRO A 8 -15.57 18.26 25.98
CA PRO A 8 -14.28 17.62 26.24
C PRO A 8 -13.19 18.21 25.32
N SER A 9 -12.13 18.71 25.94
CA SER A 9 -10.91 19.16 25.25
C SER A 9 -10.31 18.02 24.42
N PRO A 10 -9.76 18.31 23.22
CA PRO A 10 -8.99 17.34 22.46
C PRO A 10 -7.75 16.95 23.28
N THR A 11 -7.51 15.66 23.35
CA THR A 11 -6.34 15.05 24.01
C THR A 11 -5.07 15.68 23.43
N PRO A 12 -4.21 16.30 24.25
CA PRO A 12 -2.93 16.78 23.78
C PRO A 12 -2.06 15.57 23.46
N GLU A 13 -1.78 15.45 22.16
CA GLU A 13 -0.65 14.79 21.54
C GLU A 13 0.50 14.60 22.53
N ALA A 14 0.71 13.35 22.96
CA ALA A 14 1.77 13.00 23.87
C ALA A 14 3.11 13.23 23.16
N ILE A 15 3.76 14.33 23.53
CA ILE A 15 5.16 14.61 23.23
C ILE A 15 5.99 13.57 24.00
N ILE A 16 6.42 12.51 23.31
CA ILE A 16 7.38 11.54 23.86
C ILE A 16 8.79 12.12 23.60
N PRO A 17 9.66 12.22 24.62
CA PRO A 17 10.96 12.88 24.51
C PRO A 17 11.85 12.09 23.55
N GLU A 18 12.37 12.74 22.50
CA GLU A 18 13.43 12.32 21.57
C GLU A 18 13.64 10.80 21.40
N ALA A 19 12.55 10.05 21.23
CA ALA A 19 12.63 8.63 20.94
C ALA A 19 12.98 8.52 19.45
N MET A 20 14.20 8.04 19.16
CA MET A 20 14.70 7.84 17.81
C MET A 20 13.61 7.24 16.91
N THR A 21 13.23 7.96 15.85
CA THR A 21 12.17 7.50 14.95
C THR A 21 12.60 6.20 14.24
N PRO A 22 11.67 5.35 13.77
CA PRO A 22 12.04 4.15 13.00
C PRO A 22 12.88 4.47 11.75
N ALA A 23 12.71 5.67 11.18
CA ALA A 23 13.51 6.13 10.05
C ALA A 23 14.95 6.47 10.47
N ALA A 24 15.13 7.18 11.58
CA ALA A 24 16.45 7.45 12.15
C ALA A 24 17.16 6.14 12.55
N CYS A 25 16.42 5.19 13.15
CA CYS A 25 16.92 3.85 13.45
C CYS A 25 17.43 3.14 12.18
N ALA A 26 16.69 3.19 11.08
CA ALA A 26 17.09 2.59 9.81
C ALA A 26 18.35 3.23 9.21
N MET A 27 18.56 4.53 9.41
CA MET A 27 19.79 5.21 8.99
C MET A 27 20.97 4.79 9.86
N GLN A 28 20.79 4.76 11.17
CA GLN A 28 21.83 4.37 12.10
C GLN A 28 22.26 2.91 11.93
N LEU A 29 21.30 2.00 11.70
CA LEU A 29 21.58 0.61 11.37
C LEU A 29 22.37 0.45 10.06
N ARG A 30 22.14 1.31 9.07
CA ARG A 30 22.93 1.35 7.83
C ARG A 30 24.36 1.80 8.06
N GLN A 31 24.55 2.82 8.91
CA GLN A 31 25.88 3.32 9.24
C GLN A 31 26.69 2.30 10.05
N LEU A 32 26.06 1.63 11.01
CA LEU A 32 26.73 0.70 11.91
C LEU A 32 26.91 -0.70 11.30
N PHE A 33 25.94 -1.16 10.50
CA PHE A 33 25.93 -2.49 9.90
C PHE A 33 25.61 -2.42 8.39
N PRO A 34 26.46 -1.75 7.60
CA PRO A 34 26.23 -1.58 6.17
C PRO A 34 26.17 -2.92 5.43
N ALA A 35 26.95 -3.89 5.91
CA ALA A 35 27.02 -5.24 5.35
C ALA A 35 25.67 -5.98 5.37
N LEU A 36 24.69 -5.56 6.18
CA LEU A 36 23.33 -6.11 6.19
C LEU A 36 22.30 -5.11 5.65
N PHE A 37 22.37 -3.84 6.02
CA PHE A 37 21.29 -2.86 5.80
C PHE A 37 21.49 -1.86 4.65
N ASP A 38 22.68 -1.73 4.06
CA ASP A 38 22.98 -0.69 3.05
C ASP A 38 22.32 -0.95 1.68
N GLY A 39 21.84 -2.17 1.44
CA GLY A 39 21.25 -2.59 0.17
C GLY A 39 19.80 -3.06 0.26
N ALA A 40 19.43 -3.92 -0.70
CA ALA A 40 18.14 -4.62 -0.65
C ALA A 40 18.02 -5.42 0.65
N PRO A 41 16.82 -5.49 1.25
CA PRO A 41 16.61 -6.20 2.50
C PRO A 41 17.01 -7.67 2.34
N ARG A 42 17.85 -8.17 3.26
CA ARG A 42 18.27 -9.57 3.31
C ARG A 42 17.62 -10.28 4.50
N PRO A 43 17.37 -11.59 4.42
CA PRO A 43 16.80 -12.34 5.53
C PRO A 43 17.70 -12.28 6.75
N LEU A 44 17.16 -11.83 7.88
CA LEU A 44 17.94 -11.60 9.09
C LEU A 44 18.14 -12.90 9.86
N LYS A 45 19.33 -13.06 10.45
CA LYS A 45 19.64 -14.11 11.43
C LYS A 45 18.62 -14.10 12.57
N LEU A 46 18.34 -15.28 13.14
CA LEU A 46 17.51 -15.36 14.32
C LEU A 46 18.15 -14.59 15.48
N ARG A 47 17.31 -13.91 16.27
CA ARG A 47 17.76 -13.10 17.42
C ARG A 47 18.70 -11.94 17.05
N ILE A 48 18.69 -11.47 15.80
CA ILE A 48 19.48 -10.30 15.34
C ILE A 48 19.33 -9.07 16.24
N GLN A 49 18.19 -8.90 16.89
CA GLN A 49 17.95 -7.80 17.82
C GLN A 49 18.88 -7.85 19.06
N ALA A 50 19.27 -9.04 19.52
CA ALA A 50 20.24 -9.22 20.60
C ALA A 50 21.65 -8.89 20.10
N ASP A 51 22.04 -9.42 18.95
CA ASP A 51 23.35 -9.16 18.31
C ASP A 51 23.56 -7.64 18.09
N ILE A 52 22.52 -6.92 17.66
CA ILE A 52 22.56 -5.45 17.50
C ILE A 52 22.80 -4.74 18.84
N GLN A 53 22.12 -5.18 19.89
CA GLN A 53 22.27 -4.58 21.24
C GLN A 53 23.64 -4.89 21.84
N GLU A 54 24.22 -6.05 21.55
CA GLU A 54 25.54 -6.44 22.02
C GLU A 54 26.65 -5.62 21.32
N ARG A 55 26.53 -5.41 20.01
CA ARG A 55 27.49 -4.60 19.23
C ARG A 55 27.32 -3.10 19.39
N SER A 56 26.12 -2.63 19.71
CA SER A 56 25.80 -1.21 19.86
C SER A 56 24.95 -0.96 21.10
N PRO A 57 25.51 -1.23 22.29
CA PRO A 57 24.79 -1.02 23.54
C PRO A 57 24.48 0.48 23.72
N GLY A 58 23.27 0.80 24.17
CA GLY A 58 22.84 2.16 24.44
C GLY A 58 22.48 3.01 23.21
N VAL A 59 22.81 2.60 21.99
CA VAL A 59 22.48 3.34 20.76
C VAL A 59 21.00 3.18 20.40
N PHE A 60 20.47 1.97 20.56
CA PHE A 60 19.12 1.64 20.17
C PHE A 60 18.28 1.21 21.36
N THR A 61 17.08 1.78 21.50
CA THR A 61 16.11 1.25 22.47
C THR A 61 15.44 -0.02 21.92
N LYS A 62 15.11 -0.96 22.81
CA LYS A 62 14.42 -2.21 22.44
C LYS A 62 13.11 -1.96 21.70
N GLN A 63 12.37 -0.92 22.08
CA GLN A 63 11.09 -0.55 21.46
C GLN A 63 11.27 -0.09 20.01
N VAL A 64 12.24 0.79 19.76
CA VAL A 64 12.51 1.32 18.41
C VAL A 64 13.04 0.22 17.48
N LEU A 65 13.93 -0.67 17.97
CA LEU A 65 14.38 -1.83 17.19
C LEU A 65 13.24 -2.78 16.86
N SER A 66 12.40 -3.10 17.83
CA SER A 66 11.25 -3.99 17.61
C SER A 66 10.29 -3.41 16.56
N ALA A 67 9.97 -2.11 16.67
CA ALA A 67 9.11 -1.42 15.71
C ALA A 67 9.72 -1.40 14.30
N PHE A 68 11.02 -1.10 14.18
CA PHE A 68 11.73 -1.13 12.91
C PHE A 68 11.73 -2.54 12.30
N LEU A 69 12.16 -3.55 13.07
CA LEU A 69 12.26 -4.93 12.59
C LEU A 69 10.92 -5.48 12.15
N ARG A 70 9.84 -5.24 12.90
CA ARG A 70 8.47 -5.64 12.51
C ARG A 70 8.08 -5.06 11.15
N ARG A 71 8.37 -3.78 10.91
CA ARG A 71 8.08 -3.12 9.63
C ARG A 71 8.99 -3.64 8.51
N HIS A 72 10.27 -3.84 8.81
CA HIS A 72 11.27 -4.28 7.85
C HIS A 72 10.98 -5.70 7.35
N THR A 73 10.73 -6.65 8.26
CA THR A 73 10.46 -8.05 7.91
C THR A 73 9.08 -8.25 7.26
N GLY A 74 8.11 -7.38 7.55
CA GLY A 74 6.80 -7.37 6.88
C GLY A 74 6.77 -6.67 5.52
N SER A 75 7.87 -6.04 5.10
CA SER A 75 7.94 -5.29 3.84
C SER A 75 7.89 -6.21 2.63
N HIS A 76 7.33 -5.72 1.52
CA HIS A 76 7.25 -6.49 0.27
C HIS A 76 8.64 -6.92 -0.22
N ALA A 77 9.61 -6.00 -0.21
CA ALA A 77 10.98 -6.29 -0.63
C ALA A 77 11.64 -7.37 0.25
N TYR A 78 11.40 -7.36 1.57
CA TYR A 78 11.92 -8.40 2.46
C TYR A 78 11.30 -9.76 2.18
N LEU A 79 9.98 -9.84 1.97
CA LEU A 79 9.31 -11.08 1.62
C LEU A 79 9.81 -11.66 0.29
N VAL A 80 10.11 -10.80 -0.69
CA VAL A 80 10.73 -11.20 -1.97
C VAL A 80 12.15 -11.73 -1.77
N ALA A 81 12.93 -11.14 -0.87
CA ALA A 81 14.27 -11.65 -0.55
C ALA A 81 14.20 -12.98 0.21
N LEU A 82 13.28 -13.09 1.17
CA LEU A 82 13.05 -14.29 1.97
C LEU A 82 12.63 -15.49 1.12
N SER A 83 11.83 -15.28 0.07
CA SER A 83 11.41 -16.37 -0.82
C SER A 83 12.52 -16.89 -1.74
N LYS A 84 13.55 -16.08 -2.02
CA LYS A 84 14.65 -16.42 -2.94
C LYS A 84 15.92 -16.89 -2.23
N ALA A 85 16.12 -16.48 -0.99
CA ALA A 85 17.34 -16.78 -0.25
C ALA A 85 17.34 -18.20 0.32
N THR A 86 18.54 -18.77 0.43
CA THR A 86 18.78 -20.07 1.07
C THR A 86 19.16 -19.93 2.54
N HIS A 87 19.90 -18.88 2.88
CA HIS A 87 20.42 -18.62 4.23
C HIS A 87 19.97 -17.26 4.75
N ARG A 88 19.97 -17.13 6.07
CA ARG A 88 19.89 -15.87 6.79
C ARG A 88 21.27 -15.23 6.86
N PHE A 89 21.31 -13.93 7.09
CA PHE A 89 22.53 -13.16 7.19
C PHE A 89 22.65 -12.50 8.56
N ASP A 90 23.86 -12.50 9.11
CA ASP A 90 24.20 -11.77 10.32
C ASP A 90 24.55 -10.30 10.03
N LEU A 91 24.98 -9.57 11.07
CA LEU A 91 25.32 -8.14 10.96
C LEU A 91 26.53 -7.85 10.07
N ASP A 92 27.41 -8.83 9.87
CA ASP A 92 28.58 -8.72 9.00
C ASP A 92 28.30 -9.22 7.58
N GLY A 93 27.07 -9.67 7.31
CA GLY A 93 26.67 -10.22 6.03
C GLY A 93 27.15 -11.66 5.80
N GLN A 94 27.54 -12.37 6.87
CA GLN A 94 27.90 -13.78 6.77
C GLN A 94 26.64 -14.66 6.75
N PRO A 95 26.65 -15.77 5.99
CA PRO A 95 25.57 -16.74 6.01
C PRO A 95 25.48 -17.39 7.39
N GLY A 96 24.29 -17.31 8.00
CA GLY A 96 23.92 -17.97 9.24
C GLY A 96 22.97 -19.12 8.98
N ASP A 97 21.87 -19.17 9.71
CA ASP A 97 20.93 -20.30 9.65
C ASP A 97 20.24 -20.43 8.27
N GLU A 98 20.00 -21.67 7.86
CA GLU A 98 19.20 -21.95 6.67
C GLU A 98 17.75 -21.49 6.83
N ILE A 99 17.15 -21.04 5.73
CA ILE A 99 15.74 -20.69 5.67
C ILE A 99 14.94 -21.95 5.36
N SER A 100 14.10 -22.36 6.31
CA SER A 100 13.16 -23.46 6.11
C SER A 100 12.22 -23.21 4.93
N GLU A 101 11.82 -24.27 4.25
CA GLU A 101 10.87 -24.18 3.14
C GLU A 101 9.52 -23.61 3.58
N GLU A 102 9.11 -23.87 4.81
CA GLU A 102 7.89 -23.31 5.40
C GLU A 102 7.91 -21.78 5.40
N HIS A 103 9.03 -21.17 5.79
CA HIS A 103 9.17 -19.72 5.77
C HIS A 103 9.18 -19.16 4.34
N ARG A 104 9.81 -19.86 3.39
CA ARG A 104 9.78 -19.46 1.97
C ARG A 104 8.36 -19.53 1.41
N LYS A 105 7.64 -20.61 1.70
CA LYS A 105 6.25 -20.80 1.29
C LYS A 105 5.33 -19.73 1.87
N ALA A 106 5.41 -19.45 3.17
CA ALA A 106 4.64 -18.40 3.82
C ALA A 106 4.91 -17.01 3.21
N ALA A 107 6.16 -16.72 2.83
CA ALA A 107 6.50 -15.46 2.16
C ALA A 107 5.85 -15.37 0.76
N LEU A 108 5.88 -16.46 -0.02
CA LEU A 108 5.25 -16.51 -1.34
C LEU A 108 3.73 -16.38 -1.27
N GLU A 109 3.09 -17.05 -0.32
CA GLU A 109 1.64 -16.95 -0.08
C GLU A 109 1.23 -15.52 0.27
N GLU A 110 1.96 -14.84 1.15
CA GLU A 110 1.68 -13.45 1.51
C GLU A 110 1.89 -12.49 0.33
N LEU A 111 2.93 -12.71 -0.49
CA LEU A 111 3.13 -11.94 -1.72
C LEU A 111 1.99 -12.14 -2.73
N GLY A 112 1.55 -13.39 -2.91
CA GLY A 112 0.40 -13.73 -3.75
C GLY A 112 -0.88 -13.05 -3.28
N ARG A 113 -1.17 -13.11 -1.97
CA ARG A 113 -2.32 -12.44 -1.34
C ARG A 113 -2.29 -10.93 -1.58
N ARG A 114 -1.14 -10.28 -1.39
CA ARG A 114 -0.99 -8.82 -1.62
C ARG A 114 -1.22 -8.45 -3.07
N ARG A 115 -0.68 -9.25 -3.99
CA ARG A 115 -0.87 -9.05 -5.43
C ARG A 115 -2.33 -9.16 -5.82
N ALA A 116 -3.02 -10.22 -5.41
CA ALA A 116 -4.43 -10.44 -5.71
C ALA A 116 -5.31 -9.30 -5.16
N ASN A 117 -5.04 -8.83 -3.94
CA ASN A 117 -5.77 -7.69 -3.36
C ASN A 117 -5.55 -6.39 -4.15
N HIS A 118 -4.32 -6.15 -4.60
CA HIS A 118 -4.00 -4.98 -5.40
C HIS A 118 -4.67 -5.05 -6.78
N GLU A 119 -4.57 -6.18 -7.47
CA GLU A 119 -5.21 -6.41 -8.77
C GLU A 119 -6.74 -6.26 -8.67
N SER A 120 -7.36 -6.80 -7.62
CA SER A 120 -8.79 -6.63 -7.36
C SER A 120 -9.19 -5.16 -7.15
N LYS A 121 -8.41 -4.40 -6.38
CA LYS A 121 -8.65 -2.97 -6.17
C LYS A 121 -8.53 -2.18 -7.47
N VAL A 122 -7.50 -2.46 -8.26
CA VAL A 122 -7.26 -1.81 -9.55
C VAL A 122 -8.37 -2.14 -10.54
N GLU A 123 -8.81 -3.41 -10.63
CA GLU A 123 -9.92 -3.81 -11.49
C GLU A 123 -11.24 -3.13 -11.07
N LEU A 124 -11.52 -3.04 -9.77
CA LEU A 124 -12.70 -2.36 -9.25
C LEU A 124 -12.67 -0.86 -9.61
N GLU A 125 -11.55 -0.18 -9.44
CA GLU A 125 -11.38 1.23 -9.82
C GLU A 125 -11.55 1.42 -11.33
N HIS A 126 -10.98 0.54 -12.16
CA HIS A 126 -11.17 0.56 -13.61
C HIS A 126 -12.62 0.31 -14.02
N GLN A 127 -13.29 -0.65 -13.38
CA GLN A 127 -14.70 -0.95 -13.63
C GLN A 127 -15.59 0.24 -13.25
N GLN A 128 -15.36 0.85 -12.09
CA GLN A 128 -16.07 2.05 -11.66
C GLN A 128 -15.86 3.22 -12.64
N ARG A 129 -14.63 3.43 -13.12
CA ARG A 129 -14.32 4.44 -14.14
C ARG A 129 -15.04 4.16 -15.45
N ARG A 130 -15.09 2.90 -15.90
CA ARG A 130 -15.85 2.49 -17.09
C ARG A 130 -17.35 2.75 -16.91
N ASN A 131 -17.90 2.40 -15.75
CA ASN A 131 -19.32 2.63 -15.45
C ASN A 131 -19.66 4.13 -15.48
N ARG A 132 -18.82 4.98 -14.90
CA ARG A 132 -18.95 6.44 -14.97
C ARG A 132 -18.85 6.99 -16.39
N ALA A 133 -17.90 6.49 -17.18
CA ALA A 133 -17.77 6.88 -18.58
C ALA A 133 -19.02 6.50 -19.40
N THR A 134 -19.57 5.29 -19.20
CA THR A 134 -20.82 4.85 -19.82
C THR A 134 -22.00 5.70 -19.37
N LEU A 135 -22.11 6.00 -18.06
CA LEU A 135 -23.16 6.85 -17.51
C LEU A 135 -23.14 8.25 -18.15
N LEU A 136 -21.96 8.86 -18.29
CA LEU A 136 -21.80 10.15 -18.94
C LEU A 136 -22.21 10.10 -20.41
N HIS A 137 -21.79 9.07 -21.15
CA HIS A 137 -22.17 8.91 -22.55
C HIS A 137 -23.69 8.77 -22.72
N ASP A 138 -24.30 7.87 -21.94
CA ASP A 138 -25.74 7.62 -21.99
C ASP A 138 -26.53 8.89 -21.64
N PHE A 139 -26.08 9.63 -20.61
CA PHE A 139 -26.70 10.89 -20.22
C PHE A 139 -26.59 11.97 -21.31
N GLN A 140 -25.49 12.02 -22.06
CA GLN A 140 -25.34 12.97 -23.17
C GLN A 140 -26.27 12.66 -24.35
N THR A 141 -26.66 11.39 -24.53
CA THR A 141 -27.50 10.95 -25.65
C THR A 141 -28.98 10.78 -25.31
N THR A 142 -29.33 10.78 -24.02
CA THR A 142 -30.70 10.52 -23.57
C THR A 142 -31.65 11.68 -23.88
N THR A 143 -32.90 11.35 -24.15
CA THR A 143 -34.02 12.31 -24.24
C THR A 143 -34.92 12.27 -22.99
N LEU A 144 -34.59 11.41 -22.01
CA LEU A 144 -35.34 11.26 -20.78
C LEU A 144 -35.11 12.43 -19.83
N THR A 145 -36.09 12.71 -18.96
CA THR A 145 -35.87 13.58 -17.80
C THR A 145 -34.81 12.96 -16.88
N PRO A 146 -34.07 13.77 -16.10
CA PRO A 146 -33.05 13.26 -15.17
C PRO A 146 -33.60 12.20 -14.20
N ALA A 147 -34.82 12.41 -13.68
CA ALA A 147 -35.47 11.46 -12.78
C ALA A 147 -35.71 10.08 -13.45
N ASN A 148 -36.20 10.07 -14.70
CA ASN A 148 -36.43 8.82 -15.44
C ASN A 148 -35.11 8.14 -15.85
N PHE A 149 -34.09 8.93 -16.21
CA PHE A 149 -32.76 8.42 -16.51
C PHE A 149 -32.13 7.74 -15.29
N CYS A 150 -32.16 8.40 -14.13
CA CYS A 150 -31.68 7.87 -12.86
C CYS A 150 -32.38 6.57 -12.46
N ALA A 151 -33.71 6.53 -12.57
CA ALA A 151 -34.50 5.33 -12.33
C ALA A 151 -34.07 4.15 -13.22
N LEU A 152 -33.76 4.41 -14.51
CA LEU A 152 -33.31 3.39 -15.46
C LEU A 152 -31.87 2.91 -15.19
N LYS A 153 -30.99 3.81 -14.74
CA LYS A 153 -29.58 3.51 -14.47
C LYS A 153 -29.32 3.00 -13.05
N GLY A 154 -30.34 3.03 -12.18
CA GLY A 154 -30.21 2.64 -10.78
C GLY A 154 -29.31 3.60 -9.99
N VAL A 155 -29.27 4.88 -10.39
CA VAL A 155 -28.46 5.93 -9.77
C VAL A 155 -29.39 6.85 -8.98
N PRO A 156 -29.09 7.19 -7.72
CA PRO A 156 -29.86 8.20 -6.99
C PRO A 156 -29.80 9.55 -7.69
N VAL A 157 -30.93 10.28 -7.72
CA VAL A 157 -31.01 11.55 -8.46
C VAL A 157 -30.05 12.59 -7.86
N GLU A 158 -29.90 12.57 -6.54
CA GLU A 158 -28.97 13.40 -5.77
C GLU A 158 -27.49 13.11 -6.06
N GLU A 159 -27.13 11.90 -6.50
CA GLU A 159 -25.75 11.52 -6.81
C GLU A 159 -25.37 11.75 -8.28
N LEU A 160 -26.37 11.91 -9.16
CA LEU A 160 -26.17 12.00 -10.61
C LEU A 160 -25.17 13.09 -10.99
N ASP A 161 -25.37 14.32 -10.50
CA ASP A 161 -24.54 15.46 -10.88
C ASP A 161 -23.07 15.25 -10.48
N HIS A 162 -22.84 14.72 -9.27
CA HIS A 162 -21.50 14.41 -8.79
C HIS A 162 -20.81 13.33 -9.64
N LEU A 163 -21.53 12.26 -9.99
CA LEU A 163 -21.01 11.18 -10.82
C LEU A 163 -20.69 11.66 -12.24
N LEU A 164 -21.51 12.54 -12.82
CA LEU A 164 -21.28 13.12 -14.13
C LEU A 164 -20.08 14.09 -14.12
N GLU A 165 -19.92 14.89 -13.07
CA GLU A 165 -18.76 15.76 -12.91
C GLU A 165 -17.46 14.95 -12.82
N LEU A 166 -17.44 13.90 -12.00
CA LEU A 166 -16.30 12.99 -11.89
C LEU A 166 -16.00 12.31 -13.23
N ALA A 167 -17.03 11.81 -13.93
CA ALA A 167 -16.87 11.18 -15.24
C ALA A 167 -16.28 12.16 -16.29
N ARG A 168 -16.70 13.43 -16.28
CA ARG A 168 -16.17 14.47 -17.18
C ARG A 168 -14.70 14.74 -16.88
N LYS A 169 -14.33 14.86 -15.60
CA LYS A 169 -12.94 15.02 -15.17
C LYS A 169 -12.08 13.84 -15.62
N GLU A 170 -12.56 12.61 -15.39
CA GLU A 170 -11.86 11.38 -15.80
C GLU A 170 -11.70 11.27 -17.33
N ALA A 171 -12.64 11.79 -18.11
CA ALA A 171 -12.55 11.83 -19.57
C ALA A 171 -11.54 12.87 -20.07
N GLN A 172 -11.39 14.00 -19.37
CA GLN A 172 -10.38 15.02 -19.67
C GLN A 172 -8.95 14.56 -19.32
N GLU A 173 -8.82 13.81 -18.22
CA GLU A 173 -7.53 13.25 -17.77
C GLU A 173 -7.10 12.00 -18.55
N ALA A 174 -8.02 11.36 -19.28
CA ALA A 174 -7.67 10.20 -20.08
C ALA A 174 -6.79 10.64 -21.28
N PRO A 175 -5.60 10.03 -21.47
CA PRO A 175 -4.84 10.27 -22.70
C PRO A 175 -5.72 9.92 -23.91
N PRO A 176 -5.63 10.66 -25.02
CA PRO A 176 -6.43 10.39 -26.20
C PRO A 176 -6.22 8.93 -26.60
N GLN A 177 -7.28 8.13 -26.48
CA GLN A 177 -7.21 6.75 -26.93
C GLN A 177 -6.90 6.79 -28.42
N ASP A 178 -5.76 6.24 -28.79
CA ASP A 178 -5.36 6.02 -30.17
C ASP A 178 -6.44 5.15 -30.81
N ARG A 179 -7.38 5.80 -31.50
CA ARG A 179 -8.52 5.15 -32.16
C ARG A 179 -7.93 4.33 -33.30
N ARG A 180 -7.44 3.12 -32.99
CA ARG A 180 -7.05 2.16 -34.02
C ARG A 180 -8.26 1.99 -34.94
N PRO A 181 -8.13 2.31 -36.23
CA PRO A 181 -9.26 2.25 -37.14
C PRO A 181 -9.82 0.83 -37.14
N ARG A 182 -11.15 0.71 -36.97
CA ARG A 182 -11.83 -0.57 -37.06
C ARG A 182 -11.49 -1.18 -38.43
N PRO A 183 -10.98 -2.43 -38.50
CA PRO A 183 -10.69 -3.05 -39.78
C PRO A 183 -11.98 -3.14 -40.60
N PRO A 184 -11.93 -2.87 -41.92
CA PRO A 184 -13.11 -2.83 -42.76
C PRO A 184 -13.82 -4.18 -42.71
N GLN A 185 -15.10 -4.18 -42.36
CA GLN A 185 -15.95 -5.36 -42.45
C GLN A 185 -16.04 -5.78 -43.92
N ARG A 186 -15.38 -6.89 -44.26
CA ARG A 186 -15.58 -7.55 -45.56
C ARG A 186 -17.04 -8.00 -45.64
N ARG A 187 -17.86 -7.24 -46.36
CA ARG A 187 -19.17 -7.70 -46.83
C ARG A 187 -18.93 -8.88 -47.77
N ARG A 188 -19.55 -10.02 -47.46
CA ARG A 188 -19.72 -11.15 -48.38
C ARG A 188 -20.98 -10.93 -49.18
#